data_AF-A0A9E3BN48-F1
#
_entry.id   AF-A0A9E3BN48-F1
#
_cell.length_a   1.000
_cell.length_b   1.000
_cell.length_c   1.000
_cell.angle_alpha   90.00
_cell.angle_beta   90.00
_cell.angle_gamma   90.00
#
_symmetry.space_group_name_H-M   'P 1'
#
loop_
_entity.id
_entity.type
_entity.pdbx_description
1 polymer ?
#
loop_
_entity_poly.entity_id
_entity_poly.type
_entity_poly.pdbx_seq_one_letter_code
_entity_poly.pdbx_strand_id
1 'polypeptide(L)'
;QTLLADPGGAPLLVLDEEGKGRVALLLSDQIWLWSRGHQGGGPQGELLRRVAHWLMKEPELEAEALTARIADGRLVVERRSVAATPPAEVTVTAPDGKTSRLTLAPTAPGRAVADMPASEPGVWQVGDGAHTVQTAAATANPLEIEDLRATATRLGPLARDSGGGVHWLGSAGRPDIPDLRRTEPDRAASGGGWVGLQHRHAYVVTGVSSLPLLPAWVALPLLLGLLLLAWRREGA
;
A
#
# COMPACT_ATOMS: atom_id res chain seq x y z
N GLN A 1 -5.89 -22.41 21.92
CA GLN A 1 -7.08 -22.19 22.76
C GLN A 1 -8.32 -22.89 22.20
N THR A 2 -9.13 -23.54 23.04
CA THR A 2 -10.42 -24.15 22.65
C THR A 2 -11.55 -23.11 22.72
N LEU A 3 -12.28 -22.91 21.63
CA LEU A 3 -13.38 -21.94 21.54
C LEU A 3 -14.78 -22.59 21.55
N LEU A 4 -14.90 -23.82 21.05
CA LEU A 4 -16.14 -24.60 21.11
C LEU A 4 -15.82 -25.98 21.65
N ALA A 5 -16.73 -26.52 22.46
CA ALA A 5 -16.71 -27.89 22.95
C ALA A 5 -18.03 -28.59 22.62
N ASP A 6 -17.99 -29.91 22.55
CA ASP A 6 -19.19 -30.75 22.42
C ASP A 6 -19.97 -30.82 23.76
N PRO A 7 -21.16 -31.42 23.79
CA PRO A 7 -21.93 -31.60 25.03
C PRO A 7 -21.21 -32.43 26.12
N GLY A 8 -20.22 -33.24 25.74
CA GLY A 8 -19.37 -34.02 26.64
C GLY A 8 -18.11 -33.27 27.11
N GLY A 9 -17.90 -32.02 26.67
CA GLY A 9 -16.75 -31.19 27.00
C GLY A 9 -15.50 -31.45 26.14
N ALA A 10 -15.57 -32.32 25.13
CA ALA A 10 -14.48 -32.54 24.19
C ALA A 10 -14.33 -31.32 23.25
N PRO A 11 -13.10 -30.92 22.89
CA PRO A 11 -12.87 -29.75 22.05
C PRO A 11 -13.43 -29.99 20.63
N LEU A 12 -14.16 -29.01 20.13
CA LEU A 12 -14.78 -29.02 18.80
C LEU A 12 -14.09 -28.03 17.84
N LEU A 13 -13.74 -26.83 18.32
CA LEU A 13 -12.93 -25.86 17.58
C LEU A 13 -11.77 -25.38 18.45
N VAL A 14 -10.56 -25.59 17.95
CA VAL A 14 -9.32 -25.15 18.58
C VAL A 14 -8.60 -24.20 17.62
N LEU A 15 -8.22 -23.02 18.11
CA LEU A 15 -7.40 -22.06 17.38
C LEU A 15 -6.04 -21.92 18.05
N ASP A 16 -4.98 -21.72 17.29
CA ASP A 16 -3.64 -21.49 17.83
C ASP A 16 -2.79 -20.57 16.96
N GLU A 17 -1.83 -19.88 17.57
CA GLU A 17 -0.89 -18.99 16.87
C GLU A 17 0.52 -19.57 16.95
N GLU A 18 1.12 -19.87 15.79
CA GLU A 18 2.47 -20.43 15.68
C GLU A 18 3.38 -19.43 14.96
N GLY A 19 4.21 -18.73 15.73
CA GLY A 19 5.07 -17.66 15.23
C GLY A 19 4.29 -16.54 14.56
N LYS A 20 4.40 -16.42 13.22
CA LYS A 20 3.62 -15.45 12.43
C LYS A 20 2.41 -16.10 11.73
N GLY A 21 2.18 -17.40 11.90
CA GLY A 21 1.06 -18.12 11.32
C GLY A 21 -0.11 -18.29 12.29
N ARG A 22 -1.25 -18.70 11.76
CA ARG A 22 -2.45 -19.06 12.51
C ARG A 22 -2.92 -20.44 12.08
N VAL A 23 -3.35 -21.25 13.04
CA VAL A 23 -3.83 -22.62 12.83
C VAL A 23 -5.20 -22.77 13.46
N ALA A 24 -6.11 -23.40 12.73
CA ALA A 24 -7.44 -23.72 13.21
C ALA A 24 -7.70 -25.22 12.99
N LEU A 25 -8.17 -25.90 14.03
CA LEU A 25 -8.55 -27.30 13.99
C LEU A 25 -10.03 -27.42 14.36
N LEU A 26 -10.83 -27.89 13.42
CA LEU A 26 -12.24 -28.20 13.62
C LEU A 26 -12.41 -29.72 13.67
N LEU A 27 -12.82 -30.25 14.82
CA LEU A 27 -12.95 -31.67 15.11
C LEU A 27 -14.38 -32.16 14.87
N SER A 28 -14.95 -31.84 13.71
CA SER A 28 -16.30 -32.27 13.31
C SER A 28 -16.33 -32.83 11.90
N ASP A 29 -16.77 -34.07 11.75
CA ASP A 29 -17.06 -34.74 10.48
C ASP A 29 -18.47 -34.43 9.96
N GLN A 30 -19.34 -33.87 10.81
CA GLN A 30 -20.75 -33.60 10.53
C GLN A 30 -21.05 -32.12 10.20
N ILE A 31 -20.04 -31.28 9.96
CA ILE A 31 -20.28 -29.85 9.66
C ILE A 31 -21.19 -29.63 8.42
N TRP A 32 -21.20 -30.58 7.48
CA TRP A 32 -22.09 -30.55 6.31
C TRP A 32 -23.57 -30.75 6.67
N LEU A 33 -23.90 -31.36 7.83
CA LEU A 33 -25.28 -31.46 8.29
C LEU A 33 -25.81 -30.10 8.76
N TRP A 34 -24.93 -29.24 9.30
CA TRP A 34 -25.29 -27.90 9.75
C TRP A 34 -25.66 -27.00 8.57
N SER A 35 -24.95 -27.12 7.44
CA SER A 35 -25.29 -26.38 6.22
C SER A 35 -26.62 -26.81 5.60
N ARG A 36 -27.10 -28.03 5.90
CA ARG A 36 -28.42 -28.53 5.48
C ARG A 36 -29.55 -28.22 6.46
N GLY A 37 -29.30 -27.44 7.51
CA GLY A 37 -30.35 -27.06 8.47
C GLY A 37 -30.79 -28.19 9.40
N HIS A 38 -30.02 -29.28 9.52
CA HIS A 38 -30.39 -30.40 10.37
C HIS A 38 -30.48 -29.96 11.84
N GLN A 39 -31.60 -30.26 12.50
CA GLN A 39 -31.91 -29.88 13.89
C GLN A 39 -31.67 -28.38 14.20
N GLY A 40 -32.13 -27.51 13.30
CA GLY A 40 -32.04 -26.06 13.48
C GLY A 40 -30.82 -25.43 12.82
N GLY A 41 -29.86 -26.22 12.33
CA GLY A 41 -28.74 -25.76 11.51
C GLY A 41 -27.85 -24.72 12.20
N GLY A 42 -26.67 -25.13 12.66
CA GLY A 42 -25.68 -24.19 13.19
C GLY A 42 -25.23 -23.16 12.14
N PRO A 43 -24.69 -22.00 12.54
CA PRO A 43 -24.22 -20.96 11.63
C PRO A 43 -22.91 -21.37 10.94
N GLN A 44 -22.95 -22.44 10.14
CA GLN A 44 -21.78 -23.08 9.52
C GLN A 44 -21.05 -22.15 8.57
N GLY A 45 -21.79 -21.47 7.68
CA GLY A 45 -21.20 -20.56 6.71
C GLY A 45 -20.50 -19.40 7.39
N GLU A 46 -21.11 -18.84 8.44
CA GLU A 46 -20.54 -17.72 9.18
C GLU A 46 -19.36 -18.15 10.07
N LEU A 47 -19.44 -19.33 10.70
CA LEU A 47 -18.33 -19.91 11.46
C LEU A 47 -17.12 -20.14 10.56
N LEU A 48 -17.28 -20.85 9.44
CA LEU A 48 -16.19 -21.12 8.51
C LEU A 48 -15.63 -19.82 7.91
N ARG A 49 -16.51 -18.86 7.57
CA ARG A 49 -16.10 -17.54 7.12
C ARG A 49 -15.20 -16.87 8.15
N ARG A 50 -15.63 -16.79 9.42
CA ARG A 50 -14.85 -16.14 10.49
C ARG A 50 -13.54 -16.87 10.77
N VAL A 51 -13.53 -18.20 10.76
CA VAL A 51 -12.29 -18.99 10.90
C VAL A 51 -11.33 -18.70 9.74
N ALA A 52 -11.82 -18.69 8.50
CA ALA A 52 -11.00 -18.39 7.33
C ALA A 52 -10.40 -16.98 7.38
N HIS A 53 -11.19 -15.96 7.71
CA HIS A 53 -10.69 -14.59 7.81
C HIS A 53 -9.74 -14.40 9.01
N TRP A 54 -9.98 -15.10 10.13
CA TRP A 54 -9.03 -15.13 11.24
C TRP A 54 -7.68 -15.73 10.83
N LEU A 55 -7.69 -16.86 10.09
CA LEU A 55 -6.48 -17.46 9.52
C LEU A 55 -5.76 -16.51 8.56
N MET A 56 -6.50 -15.67 7.83
CA MET A 56 -5.95 -14.64 6.94
C MET A 56 -5.43 -13.38 7.65
N LYS A 57 -5.56 -13.31 8.99
CA LYS A 57 -5.20 -12.13 9.79
C LYS A 57 -5.95 -10.86 9.39
N GLU A 58 -7.25 -11.01 9.13
CA GLU A 58 -8.07 -9.84 8.88
C GLU A 58 -8.25 -9.01 10.16
N PRO A 59 -7.95 -7.69 10.12
CA PRO A 59 -7.92 -6.83 11.31
C PRO A 59 -9.22 -6.83 12.13
N GLU A 60 -10.38 -7.08 11.50
CA GLU A 60 -11.68 -7.09 12.18
C GLU A 60 -11.86 -8.27 13.16
N LEU A 61 -11.12 -9.36 12.95
CA LEU A 61 -11.19 -10.61 13.71
C LEU A 61 -9.96 -10.82 14.60
N GLU A 62 -9.11 -9.82 14.75
CA GLU A 62 -8.02 -9.84 15.72
C GLU A 62 -8.55 -9.99 17.16
N ALA A 63 -7.94 -10.89 17.92
CA ALA A 63 -8.28 -11.13 19.33
C ALA A 63 -7.93 -9.92 20.20
N GLU A 64 -6.86 -9.21 19.81
CA GLU A 64 -6.38 -7.98 20.43
C GLU A 64 -6.41 -6.87 19.39
N ALA A 65 -7.42 -6.00 19.46
CA ALA A 65 -7.61 -4.91 18.51
C ALA A 65 -7.76 -3.58 19.24
N LEU A 66 -6.99 -2.58 18.81
CA LEU A 66 -7.19 -1.18 19.14
C LEU A 66 -7.77 -0.50 17.91
N THR A 67 -8.86 0.24 18.07
CA THR A 67 -9.51 0.97 16.98
C THR A 67 -9.80 2.40 17.42
N ALA A 68 -9.67 3.34 16.49
CA ALA A 68 -9.95 4.75 16.72
C ALA A 68 -10.75 5.30 15.55
N ARG A 69 -11.83 6.02 15.84
CA ARG A 69 -12.68 6.66 14.83
C ARG A 69 -13.07 8.05 15.29
N ILE A 70 -13.10 8.98 14.36
CA ILE A 70 -13.63 10.33 14.63
C ILE A 70 -14.99 10.45 13.96
N ALA A 71 -16.01 10.72 14.76
CA ALA A 71 -17.37 10.97 14.30
C ALA A 71 -17.94 12.14 15.08
N ASP A 72 -18.63 13.06 14.40
CA ASP A 72 -19.28 14.23 15.02
C ASP A 72 -18.36 15.07 15.91
N GLY A 73 -17.08 15.22 15.51
CA GLY A 73 -16.08 15.98 16.26
C GLY A 73 -15.62 15.31 17.57
N ARG A 74 -15.92 14.02 17.76
CA ARG A 74 -15.44 13.22 18.89
C ARG A 74 -14.57 12.06 18.39
N LEU A 75 -13.41 11.91 19.02
CA LEU A 75 -12.59 10.72 18.90
C LEU A 75 -13.17 9.65 19.82
N VAL A 76 -13.58 8.52 19.24
CA VAL A 76 -13.98 7.32 19.98
C VAL A 76 -12.89 6.28 19.80
N VAL A 77 -12.33 5.84 20.92
CA VAL A 77 -11.36 4.76 20.99
C VAL A 77 -12.03 3.52 21.55
N GLU A 78 -11.85 2.40 20.86
CA GLU A 78 -12.35 1.09 21.30
C GLU A 78 -11.20 0.09 21.34
N ARG A 79 -11.08 -0.60 22.47
CA ARG A 79 -10.14 -1.70 22.70
C ARG A 79 -10.91 -2.99 22.89
N ARG A 80 -10.59 -4.00 22.08
CA ARG A 80 -11.11 -5.36 22.22
C ARG A 80 -9.98 -6.31 22.64
N SER A 81 -10.10 -6.96 23.78
CA SER A 81 -9.09 -7.85 24.34
C SER A 81 -9.70 -9.14 24.88
N VAL A 82 -8.98 -10.25 24.78
CA VAL A 82 -9.30 -11.53 25.42
C VAL A 82 -8.63 -11.68 26.78
N ALA A 83 -7.73 -10.76 27.16
CA ALA A 83 -7.08 -10.75 28.46
C ALA A 83 -8.07 -10.38 29.58
N ALA A 84 -7.88 -10.97 30.76
CA ALA A 84 -8.69 -10.68 31.95
C ALA A 84 -8.56 -9.21 32.42
N THR A 85 -7.42 -8.57 32.13
CA THR A 85 -7.15 -7.17 32.47
C THR A 85 -6.52 -6.45 31.27
N PRO A 86 -7.31 -5.86 30.37
CA PRO A 86 -6.78 -5.01 29.32
C PRO A 86 -6.13 -3.74 29.90
N PRO A 87 -5.17 -3.10 29.19
CA PRO A 87 -4.64 -1.81 29.60
C PRO A 87 -5.78 -0.79 29.70
N ALA A 88 -5.92 -0.21 30.90
CA ALA A 88 -7.00 0.73 31.20
C ALA A 88 -6.75 2.12 30.60
N GLU A 89 -5.58 2.37 30.01
CA GLU A 89 -5.16 3.69 29.56
C GLU A 89 -4.53 3.60 28.16
N VAL A 90 -4.92 4.52 27.28
CA VAL A 90 -4.32 4.71 25.96
C VAL A 90 -3.71 6.10 25.87
N THR A 91 -2.62 6.21 25.13
CA THR A 91 -1.99 7.49 24.80
C THR A 91 -2.56 8.00 23.49
N VAL A 92 -3.09 9.22 23.50
CA VAL A 92 -3.62 9.92 22.34
C VAL A 92 -2.69 11.07 21.98
N THR A 93 -2.17 11.08 20.76
CA THR A 93 -1.38 12.18 20.19
C THR A 93 -2.27 12.98 19.23
N ALA A 94 -2.44 14.26 19.52
CA ALA A 94 -3.17 15.20 18.68
C ALA A 94 -2.35 15.62 17.44
N PRO A 95 -2.97 16.24 16.42
CA PRO A 95 -2.29 16.68 15.20
C PRO A 95 -1.15 17.69 15.46
N ASP A 96 -1.23 18.47 16.54
CA ASP A 96 -0.17 19.39 16.99
C ASP A 96 1.01 18.70 17.70
N GLY A 97 0.93 17.38 17.89
CA GLY A 97 1.94 16.57 18.57
C GLY A 97 1.79 16.48 20.08
N LYS A 98 0.81 17.16 20.70
CA LYS A 98 0.56 17.02 22.14
C LYS A 98 0.01 15.63 22.46
N THR A 99 0.55 15.02 23.50
CA THR A 99 0.10 13.72 24.00
C THR A 99 -0.77 13.90 25.23
N SER A 100 -1.85 13.12 25.29
CA SER A 100 -2.76 13.03 26.42
C SER A 100 -3.04 11.57 26.72
N ARG A 101 -3.46 11.27 27.95
CA ARG A 101 -3.85 9.92 28.32
C ARG A 101 -5.35 9.83 28.47
N LEU A 102 -5.94 8.75 27.97
CA LEU A 102 -7.37 8.50 27.98
C LEU A 102 -7.65 7.16 28.64
N THR A 103 -8.46 7.18 29.69
CA THR A 103 -8.85 5.98 30.43
C THR A 103 -10.04 5.30 29.74
N LEU A 104 -9.88 4.03 29.38
CA LEU A 104 -10.91 3.20 28.76
C LEU A 104 -11.88 2.65 29.81
N ALA A 105 -13.19 2.81 29.58
CA ALA A 105 -14.23 2.24 30.43
C ALA A 105 -14.74 0.91 29.85
N PRO A 106 -14.85 -0.16 30.65
CA PRO A 106 -15.39 -1.44 30.19
C PRO A 106 -16.88 -1.30 29.87
N THR A 107 -17.27 -1.68 28.64
CA THR A 107 -18.67 -1.61 28.17
C THR A 107 -19.30 -2.99 27.97
N ALA A 108 -18.50 -4.00 27.62
CA ALA A 108 -18.90 -5.39 27.49
C ALA A 108 -17.70 -6.31 27.81
N PRO A 109 -17.91 -7.63 28.01
CA PRO A 109 -16.81 -8.56 28.21
C PRO A 109 -15.78 -8.45 27.08
N GLY A 110 -14.52 -8.18 27.44
CA GLY A 110 -13.43 -8.00 26.48
C GLY A 110 -13.50 -6.73 25.64
N ARG A 111 -14.37 -5.75 25.98
CA ARG A 111 -14.53 -4.49 25.22
C ARG A 111 -14.51 -3.28 26.15
N ALA A 112 -13.56 -2.38 25.92
CA ALA A 112 -13.43 -1.12 26.62
C ALA A 112 -13.45 0.05 25.63
N VAL A 113 -14.16 1.12 25.99
CA VAL A 113 -14.38 2.29 25.12
C VAL A 113 -14.11 3.56 25.91
N ALA A 114 -13.54 4.55 25.25
CA ALA A 114 -13.51 5.92 25.73
C ALA A 114 -13.67 6.89 24.57
N ASP A 115 -14.08 8.11 24.90
CA ASP A 115 -14.24 9.17 23.93
C ASP A 115 -13.72 10.50 24.46
N MET A 116 -13.24 11.34 23.55
CA MET A 116 -12.79 12.69 23.84
C MET A 116 -13.13 13.65 22.69
N PRO A 117 -13.25 14.97 22.95
CA PRO A 117 -13.39 15.95 21.88
C PRO A 117 -12.18 15.93 20.94
N ALA A 118 -12.42 15.78 19.63
CA ALA A 118 -11.41 15.95 18.59
C ALA A 118 -11.45 17.40 18.10
N SER A 119 -10.87 18.31 18.89
CA SER A 119 -10.97 19.76 18.68
C SER A 119 -10.16 20.29 17.50
N GLU A 120 -9.19 19.51 17.02
CA GLU A 120 -8.25 19.92 15.98
C GLU A 120 -8.41 19.05 14.73
N PRO A 121 -8.44 19.66 13.53
CA PRO A 121 -8.42 18.93 12.28
C PRO A 121 -7.04 18.31 12.04
N GLY A 122 -7.00 17.15 11.40
CA GLY A 122 -5.76 16.45 11.06
C GLY A 122 -5.71 15.02 11.59
N VAL A 123 -4.50 14.45 11.60
CA VAL A 123 -4.28 13.05 11.97
C VAL A 123 -4.06 12.93 13.48
N TRP A 124 -4.90 12.13 14.11
CA TRP A 124 -4.80 11.72 15.50
C TRP A 124 -4.22 10.32 15.57
N GLN A 125 -3.30 10.09 16.51
CA GLN A 125 -2.70 8.79 16.76
C GLN A 125 -3.09 8.30 18.15
N VAL A 126 -3.41 7.02 18.27
CA VAL A 126 -3.76 6.38 19.55
C VAL A 126 -2.92 5.13 19.73
N GLY A 127 -2.32 4.94 20.90
CA GLY A 127 -1.53 3.75 21.22
C GLY A 127 -1.77 3.24 22.63
N ASP A 128 -1.76 1.92 22.80
CA ASP A 128 -1.88 1.22 24.10
C ASP A 128 -0.53 0.61 24.56
N GLY A 129 0.57 0.99 23.89
CA GLY A 129 1.92 0.47 24.12
C GLY A 129 2.30 -0.73 23.23
N ALA A 130 1.33 -1.54 22.79
CA ALA A 130 1.57 -2.67 21.89
C ALA A 130 1.00 -2.42 20.48
N HIS A 131 -0.13 -1.73 20.40
CA HIS A 131 -0.86 -1.38 19.20
C HIS A 131 -0.84 0.13 19.01
N THR A 132 -0.85 0.55 17.74
CA THR A 132 -0.95 1.95 17.36
C THR A 132 -1.90 2.06 16.19
N VAL A 133 -2.86 2.97 16.29
CA VAL A 133 -3.80 3.29 15.22
C VAL A 133 -3.82 4.79 14.95
N GLN A 134 -4.20 5.14 13.73
CA GLN A 134 -4.33 6.52 13.30
C GLN A 134 -5.71 6.75 12.72
N THR A 135 -6.28 7.91 12.99
CA THR A 135 -7.57 8.33 12.46
C THR A 135 -7.52 9.82 12.15
N ALA A 136 -8.22 10.25 11.11
CA ALA A 136 -8.20 11.65 10.69
C ALA A 136 -9.50 12.33 11.07
N ALA A 137 -9.39 13.50 11.72
CA ALA A 137 -10.49 14.44 11.81
C ALA A 137 -10.60 15.14 10.46
N ALA A 138 -11.61 14.78 9.67
CA ALA A 138 -11.92 15.50 8.44
C ALA A 138 -12.28 16.94 8.81
N THR A 139 -11.53 17.90 8.29
CA THR A 139 -11.90 19.31 8.34
C THR A 139 -13.14 19.48 7.46
N ALA A 140 -14.19 20.13 7.98
CA ALA A 140 -15.38 20.43 7.15
C ALA A 140 -15.05 21.34 5.96
N ASN A 141 -13.96 22.12 6.06
CA ASN A 141 -13.48 23.00 5.00
C ASN A 141 -11.93 22.97 4.92
N PRO A 142 -11.34 21.93 4.30
CA PRO A 142 -9.90 21.80 4.17
C PRO A 142 -9.36 22.80 3.13
N LEU A 143 -8.13 23.30 3.33
CA LEU A 143 -7.50 24.28 2.44
C LEU A 143 -7.35 23.72 1.01
N GLU A 144 -7.20 22.40 0.89
CA GLU A 144 -7.11 21.65 -0.35
C GLU A 144 -8.36 21.76 -1.24
N ILE A 145 -9.52 22.09 -0.66
CA ILE A 145 -10.81 22.21 -1.36
C ILE A 145 -11.28 23.68 -1.46
N GLU A 146 -10.52 24.63 -0.89
CA GLU A 146 -10.84 26.07 -0.92
C GLU A 146 -10.97 26.61 -2.36
N ASP A 147 -10.09 26.16 -3.27
CA ASP A 147 -10.15 26.51 -4.68
C ASP A 147 -9.84 25.29 -5.57
N LEU A 148 -10.90 24.67 -6.08
CA LEU A 148 -10.83 23.53 -7.00
C LEU A 148 -10.64 23.95 -8.46
N ARG A 149 -10.52 25.25 -8.76
CA ARG A 149 -10.30 25.70 -10.13
C ARG A 149 -8.87 25.37 -10.53
N ALA A 150 -8.73 24.67 -11.65
CA ALA A 150 -7.43 24.46 -12.24
C ALA A 150 -6.75 25.81 -12.50
N THR A 151 -5.48 25.95 -12.09
CA THR A 151 -4.73 27.21 -12.21
C THR A 151 -3.28 26.95 -12.59
N ALA A 152 -2.80 27.68 -13.60
CA ALA A 152 -1.38 27.70 -13.98
C ALA A 152 -0.58 28.72 -13.15
N THR A 153 -1.24 29.57 -12.37
CA THR A 153 -0.63 30.77 -11.78
C THR A 153 0.39 30.43 -10.69
N ARG A 154 0.08 29.43 -9.84
CA ARG A 154 0.95 29.06 -8.71
C ARG A 154 2.21 28.32 -9.16
N LEU A 155 2.09 27.44 -10.15
CA LEU A 155 3.21 26.62 -10.66
C LEU A 155 3.94 27.27 -11.83
N GLY A 156 3.38 28.31 -12.46
CA GLY A 156 3.95 28.98 -13.63
C GLY A 156 5.38 29.51 -13.44
N PRO A 157 5.73 30.19 -12.33
CA PRO A 157 7.10 30.60 -12.07
C PRO A 157 8.07 29.41 -12.00
N LEU A 158 7.72 28.36 -11.25
CA LEU A 158 8.53 27.15 -11.11
C LEU A 158 8.73 26.43 -12.47
N ALA A 159 7.67 26.36 -13.27
CA ALA A 159 7.73 25.78 -14.61
C ALA A 159 8.68 26.55 -15.53
N ARG A 160 8.70 27.90 -15.43
CA ARG A 160 9.65 28.73 -16.20
C ARG A 160 11.08 28.60 -15.72
N ASP A 161 11.30 28.63 -14.41
CA ASP A 161 12.63 28.51 -13.81
C ASP A 161 13.28 27.16 -14.11
N SER A 162 12.48 26.10 -14.19
CA SER A 162 12.93 24.76 -14.59
C SER A 162 13.07 24.55 -16.11
N GLY A 163 12.74 25.55 -16.93
CA GLY A 163 12.73 25.43 -18.40
C GLY A 163 11.60 24.57 -18.98
N GLY A 164 10.64 24.18 -18.14
CA GLY A 164 9.43 23.42 -18.48
C GLY A 164 8.27 24.30 -18.94
N GLY A 165 7.06 23.75 -18.91
CA GLY A 165 5.85 24.43 -19.39
C GLY A 165 4.57 23.92 -18.75
N VAL A 166 3.52 24.73 -18.79
CA VAL A 166 2.17 24.37 -18.32
C VAL A 166 1.24 24.28 -19.52
N HIS A 167 0.52 23.17 -19.63
CA HIS A 167 -0.38 22.88 -20.75
C HIS A 167 -1.80 22.63 -20.24
N TRP A 168 -2.77 23.23 -20.93
CA TRP A 168 -4.19 22.99 -20.66
C TRP A 168 -4.68 21.85 -21.54
N LEU A 169 -5.19 20.79 -20.92
CA LEU A 169 -5.63 19.59 -21.64
C LEU A 169 -7.04 19.72 -22.24
N GLY A 170 -7.68 20.88 -22.12
CA GLY A 170 -9.05 21.11 -22.60
C GLY A 170 -10.14 20.47 -21.71
N SER A 171 -11.35 20.36 -22.24
CA SER A 171 -12.54 19.86 -21.53
C SER A 171 -12.77 18.36 -21.75
N ALA A 172 -13.48 17.72 -20.82
CA ALA A 172 -13.79 16.29 -20.88
C ALA A 172 -14.52 15.93 -22.20
N GLY A 173 -13.92 15.04 -23.00
CA GLY A 173 -14.47 14.53 -24.26
C GLY A 173 -13.43 14.28 -25.35
N ARG A 174 -12.43 15.16 -25.45
CA ARG A 174 -11.24 14.96 -26.31
C ARG A 174 -10.09 15.84 -25.79
N PRO A 175 -9.25 15.33 -24.88
CA PRO A 175 -8.18 16.13 -24.31
C PRO A 175 -7.13 16.46 -25.38
N ASP A 176 -6.63 17.69 -25.34
CA ASP A 176 -5.46 18.10 -26.12
C ASP A 176 -4.20 17.68 -25.35
N ILE A 177 -3.70 16.50 -25.66
CA ILE A 177 -2.56 15.90 -24.97
C ILE A 177 -1.27 16.36 -25.68
N PRO A 178 -0.37 17.09 -25.00
CA PRO A 178 0.92 17.45 -25.56
C PRO A 178 1.75 16.22 -25.90
N ASP A 179 2.49 16.30 -27.00
CA ASP A 179 3.44 15.26 -27.39
C ASP A 179 4.59 15.15 -26.37
N LEU A 180 5.02 13.94 -26.04
CA LEU A 180 6.14 13.72 -25.10
C LEU A 180 7.43 13.52 -25.87
N ARG A 181 8.39 14.43 -25.69
CA ARG A 181 9.67 14.41 -26.42
C ARG A 181 10.83 14.22 -25.48
N ARG A 182 11.85 13.47 -25.90
CA ARG A 182 13.13 13.44 -25.19
C ARG A 182 13.95 14.67 -25.55
N THR A 183 14.47 15.36 -24.55
CA THR A 183 15.31 16.56 -24.74
C THR A 183 16.68 16.34 -24.11
N GLU A 184 17.72 16.93 -24.70
CA GLU A 184 19.04 16.96 -24.09
C GLU A 184 19.08 17.99 -22.94
N PRO A 185 20.06 17.87 -22.02
CA PRO A 185 20.36 18.94 -21.07
C PRO A 185 20.56 20.30 -21.78
N ASP A 186 20.19 21.38 -21.11
CA ASP A 186 20.31 22.78 -21.58
C ASP A 186 19.49 23.12 -22.84
N ARG A 187 18.57 22.25 -23.26
CA ARG A 187 17.57 22.52 -24.30
C ARG A 187 16.22 22.84 -23.68
N ALA A 188 15.38 23.57 -24.42
CA ALA A 188 14.00 23.83 -24.01
C ALA A 188 13.31 22.51 -23.63
N ALA A 189 12.59 22.49 -22.49
CA ALA A 189 11.87 21.32 -22.01
C ALA A 189 10.35 21.42 -22.20
N SER A 190 9.87 22.40 -22.98
CA SER A 190 8.48 22.51 -23.42
C SER A 190 8.36 23.36 -24.69
N GLY A 191 7.23 23.24 -25.40
CA GLY A 191 6.88 24.10 -26.53
C GLY A 191 5.38 24.08 -26.82
N GLY A 192 4.91 24.75 -27.88
CA GLY A 192 3.48 25.02 -28.15
C GLY A 192 2.54 23.82 -28.35
N GLY A 193 2.99 22.58 -28.11
CA GLY A 193 2.19 21.37 -28.17
C GLY A 193 2.96 20.12 -27.72
N TRP A 194 4.05 20.29 -26.96
CA TRP A 194 4.87 19.17 -26.50
C TRP A 194 5.55 19.48 -25.17
N VAL A 195 5.80 18.42 -24.38
CA VAL A 195 6.51 18.45 -23.11
C VAL A 195 7.78 17.61 -23.23
N GLY A 196 8.88 18.15 -22.71
CA GLY A 196 10.20 17.54 -22.73
C GLY A 196 10.45 16.68 -21.49
N LEU A 197 10.89 15.45 -21.71
CA LEU A 197 11.50 14.59 -20.72
C LEU A 197 13.01 14.62 -20.93
N GLN A 198 13.72 15.27 -20.01
CA GLN A 198 15.16 15.44 -20.10
C GLN A 198 15.86 14.08 -20.06
N HIS A 199 16.74 13.83 -21.03
CA HIS A 199 17.54 12.63 -21.07
C HIS A 199 18.68 12.72 -20.05
N ARG A 200 18.70 11.79 -19.09
CA ARG A 200 19.73 11.72 -18.05
C ARG A 200 20.94 10.87 -18.42
N HIS A 201 20.97 10.32 -19.64
CA HIS A 201 22.00 9.36 -20.10
C HIS A 201 22.28 8.22 -19.11
N ALA A 202 21.30 7.91 -18.25
CA ALA A 202 21.38 6.81 -17.30
C ALA A 202 21.05 5.53 -18.07
N TYR A 203 22.09 4.82 -18.50
CA TYR A 203 21.98 3.49 -19.07
C TYR A 203 22.57 2.48 -18.09
N VAL A 204 21.89 1.36 -17.94
CA VAL A 204 22.46 0.16 -17.32
C VAL A 204 23.01 -0.66 -18.47
N VAL A 205 24.33 -0.88 -18.51
CA VAL A 205 24.95 -1.76 -19.51
C VAL A 205 24.59 -3.20 -19.14
N THR A 206 23.54 -3.74 -19.76
CA THR A 206 23.06 -5.10 -19.52
C THR A 206 23.86 -6.16 -20.29
N GLY A 207 24.74 -5.74 -21.20
CA GLY A 207 25.62 -6.64 -21.94
C GLY A 207 26.41 -5.90 -23.03
N VAL A 208 27.56 -6.46 -23.36
CA VAL A 208 28.38 -6.03 -24.51
C VAL A 208 28.26 -7.13 -25.56
N SER A 209 27.68 -6.81 -26.72
CA SER A 209 27.65 -7.72 -27.86
C SER A 209 28.69 -7.26 -28.89
N SER A 210 29.67 -8.08 -29.19
CA SER A 210 30.55 -7.88 -30.34
C SER A 210 29.85 -8.36 -31.60
N LEU A 211 29.49 -7.44 -32.50
CA LEU A 211 29.08 -7.81 -33.85
C LEU A 211 30.34 -8.05 -34.69
N PRO A 212 30.57 -9.26 -35.23
CA PRO A 212 31.67 -9.48 -36.15
C PRO A 212 31.45 -8.65 -37.42
N LEU A 213 32.41 -7.78 -37.77
CA LEU A 213 32.33 -6.90 -38.93
C LEU A 213 32.17 -7.67 -40.25
N LEU A 214 32.72 -8.87 -40.32
CA LEU A 214 32.67 -9.76 -41.48
C LEU A 214 32.49 -11.21 -41.01
N PRO A 215 31.79 -12.06 -41.77
CA PRO A 215 31.77 -13.50 -41.52
C PRO A 215 33.18 -14.10 -41.59
N ALA A 216 33.52 -15.03 -40.70
CA ALA A 216 34.86 -15.63 -40.63
C ALA A 216 35.34 -16.25 -41.96
N TRP A 217 34.41 -16.82 -42.74
CA TRP A 217 34.70 -17.41 -44.05
C TRP A 217 35.03 -16.37 -45.14
N VAL A 218 34.62 -15.11 -44.99
CA VAL A 218 35.02 -13.99 -45.86
C VAL A 218 36.35 -13.41 -45.40
N ALA A 219 36.55 -13.31 -44.09
CA ALA A 219 37.75 -12.73 -43.50
C ALA A 219 39.01 -13.54 -43.88
N LEU A 220 38.93 -14.87 -43.87
CA LEU A 220 40.06 -15.75 -44.18
C LEU A 220 40.62 -15.56 -45.61
N PRO A 221 39.84 -15.67 -46.69
CA PRO A 221 40.35 -15.45 -48.04
C PRO A 221 40.77 -14.00 -48.28
N LEU A 222 40.12 -13.02 -47.64
CA LEU A 222 40.52 -11.62 -47.73
C LEU A 222 41.91 -11.38 -47.11
N LEU A 223 42.17 -11.95 -45.92
CA LEU A 223 43.48 -11.92 -45.26
C LEU A 223 44.55 -12.61 -46.11
N LEU A 224 44.28 -13.83 -46.58
CA LEU A 224 45.19 -14.58 -47.46
C LEU A 224 45.48 -13.80 -48.75
N GLY A 225 44.46 -13.19 -49.36
CA GLY A 225 44.60 -12.37 -50.56
C GLY A 225 45.48 -11.14 -50.33
N LEU A 226 45.28 -10.43 -49.21
CA LEU A 226 46.14 -9.31 -48.82
C LEU A 226 47.58 -9.75 -48.53
N LEU A 227 47.78 -10.90 -47.90
CA LEU A 227 49.10 -11.46 -47.61
C LEU A 227 49.83 -11.86 -48.89
N LEU A 228 49.14 -12.49 -49.83
CA LEU A 228 49.69 -12.83 -51.15
C LEU A 228 50.02 -11.58 -51.98
N LEU A 229 49.17 -10.56 -51.93
CA LEU A 229 49.43 -9.27 -52.59
C LEU A 229 50.66 -8.58 -51.98
N ALA A 230 50.78 -8.57 -50.65
CA ALA A 230 51.94 -8.03 -49.95
C ALA A 230 53.22 -8.80 -50.32
N TRP A 231 53.18 -10.14 -50.26
CA TRP A 231 54.31 -10.99 -50.62
C TRP A 231 54.74 -10.81 -52.08
N ARG A 232 53.78 -10.71 -53.01
CA ARG A 232 54.08 -10.44 -54.42
C ARG A 232 54.69 -9.06 -54.64
N ARG A 233 54.33 -8.07 -53.83
CA ARG A 233 54.88 -6.70 -53.92
C ARG A 233 56.28 -6.58 -53.29
N GLU A 234 56.61 -7.42 -52.32
CA GLU A 234 57.93 -7.46 -51.68
C GLU A 234 58.89 -8.42 -52.38
N GLY A 235 58.38 -9.46 -53.05
CA GLY A 235 59.15 -10.42 -53.82
C GLY A 235 59.35 -10.06 -55.31
N ALA A 236 58.82 -8.92 -55.76
CA ALA A 236 59.04 -8.33 -57.08
C ALA A 236 59.91 -7.07 -56.93
#